data_AF-A0A7W7MMC7-F1
#
_entry.id   AF-A0A7W7MMC7-F1
#
_cell.length_a   1.000
_cell.length_b   1.000
_cell.length_c   1.000
_cell.angle_alpha   90.00
_cell.angle_beta   90.00
_cell.angle_gamma   90.00
#
_symmetry.space_group_name_H-M   'P 1'
#
loop_
_entity.id
_entity.type
_entity.pdbx_description
1 polymer ?
#
loop_
_entity_poly.entity_id
_entity_poly.type
_entity_poly.pdbx_seq_one_letter_code
_entity_poly.pdbx_strand_id
1 'polypeptide(L)'
;MNIDEFAVVASREQAALFSAACAERSSGILFWTVSSSGRPADLDRYVRTLDMLWVPDFEDRSVYESQRRELEGMHEMVVGDELTGPSALALYSVVTLHSALKVIATGSTDAILECSMAARNAAFRAQRRLNVPLLVAEERYQDDDVNDLVTGGGVDSLRVRAQQNGRDRFDLMYAAYSSS
;
A
#
# COMPACT_ATOMS: atom_id res chain seq x y z
N MET A 1 9.40 11.21 -15.75
CA MET A 1 9.96 11.63 -14.44
C MET A 1 10.10 10.36 -13.62
N ASN A 2 11.25 10.11 -13.00
CA ASN A 2 11.42 8.93 -12.14
C ASN A 2 10.93 9.21 -10.70
N ILE A 3 10.88 8.19 -9.85
CA ILE A 3 10.37 8.31 -8.48
C ILE A 3 11.20 9.27 -7.61
N ASP A 4 12.52 9.31 -7.81
CA ASP A 4 13.41 10.18 -7.03
C ASP A 4 13.16 11.66 -7.36
N GLU A 5 13.04 11.98 -8.66
CA GLU A 5 12.67 13.30 -9.14
C GLU A 5 11.28 13.70 -8.63
N PHE A 6 10.30 12.79 -8.75
CA PHE A 6 8.94 13.01 -8.28
C PHE A 6 8.90 13.30 -6.79
N ALA A 7 9.60 12.53 -5.95
CA ALA A 7 9.59 12.69 -4.50
C ALA A 7 10.16 14.05 -4.04
N VAL A 8 10.96 14.72 -4.87
CA VAL A 8 11.49 16.06 -4.60
C VAL A 8 10.50 17.17 -4.99
N VAL A 9 9.75 16.98 -6.08
CA VAL A 9 8.92 18.06 -6.67
C VAL A 9 7.42 17.87 -6.49
N ALA A 10 6.97 16.71 -6.03
CA ALA A 10 5.56 16.39 -5.87
C ALA A 10 4.88 17.36 -4.90
N SER A 11 3.68 17.81 -5.26
CA SER A 11 2.79 18.47 -4.31
C SER A 11 2.36 17.48 -3.21
N ARG A 12 1.82 18.02 -2.13
CA ARG A 12 1.31 17.18 -1.03
C ARG A 12 0.18 16.26 -1.51
N GLU A 13 -0.69 16.77 -2.38
CA GLU A 13 -1.77 16.01 -3.01
C GLU A 13 -1.21 14.89 -3.89
N GLN A 14 -0.23 15.19 -4.74
CA GLN A 14 0.40 14.19 -5.60
C GLN A 14 1.08 13.09 -4.78
N ALA A 15 1.82 13.46 -3.74
CA ALA A 15 2.48 12.52 -2.85
C ALA A 15 1.47 11.59 -2.12
N ALA A 16 0.36 12.15 -1.62
CA ALA A 16 -0.70 11.40 -0.97
C ALA A 16 -1.42 10.43 -1.92
N LEU A 17 -1.71 10.86 -3.15
CA LEU A 17 -2.35 10.01 -4.15
C LEU A 17 -1.44 8.87 -4.61
N PHE A 18 -0.15 9.15 -4.80
CA PHE A 18 0.86 8.15 -5.12
C PHE A 18 0.95 7.08 -4.02
N SER A 19 1.01 7.51 -2.75
CA SER A 19 1.11 6.59 -1.63
C SER A 19 -0.18 5.78 -1.41
N ALA A 20 -1.35 6.38 -1.64
CA ALA A 20 -2.64 5.68 -1.64
C ALA A 20 -2.69 4.57 -2.70
N ALA A 21 -2.24 4.85 -3.93
CA ALA A 21 -2.18 3.88 -5.01
C ALA A 21 -1.25 2.69 -4.67
N CYS A 22 -0.10 2.96 -4.04
CA CYS A 22 0.83 1.95 -3.56
C CYS A 22 0.19 1.04 -2.48
N ALA A 23 -0.50 1.64 -1.51
CA ALA A 23 -1.19 0.90 -0.45
C ALA A 23 -2.35 0.06 -0.98
N GLU A 24 -3.18 0.62 -1.86
CA GLU A 24 -4.31 -0.06 -2.51
C GLU A 24 -3.84 -1.36 -3.18
N ARG A 25 -2.80 -1.29 -4.02
CA ARG A 25 -2.27 -2.44 -4.76
C ARG A 25 -1.71 -3.56 -3.87
N SER A 26 -1.29 -3.25 -2.65
CA SER A 26 -0.76 -4.26 -1.72
C SER A 26 -1.81 -4.81 -0.76
N SER A 27 -2.96 -4.15 -0.61
CA SER A 27 -3.92 -4.41 0.47
C SER A 27 -4.72 -5.72 0.37
N GLY A 28 -4.95 -6.26 -0.83
CA GLY A 28 -5.88 -7.39 -1.02
C GLY A 28 -5.55 -8.64 -0.18
N ILE A 29 -4.27 -9.01 -0.09
CA ILE A 29 -3.86 -10.18 0.72
C ILE A 29 -4.02 -9.96 2.21
N LEU A 30 -3.82 -8.73 2.68
CA LEU A 30 -4.04 -8.35 4.07
C LEU A 30 -5.51 -8.52 4.43
N PHE A 31 -6.41 -7.95 3.63
CA PHE A 31 -7.85 -8.04 3.87
C PHE A 31 -8.33 -9.49 3.91
N TRP A 32 -7.91 -10.31 2.95
CA TRP A 32 -8.25 -11.73 2.94
C TRP A 32 -7.70 -12.49 4.16
N THR A 33 -6.44 -12.25 4.53
CA THR A 33 -5.79 -12.94 5.64
C THR A 33 -6.45 -12.61 6.98
N VAL A 34 -6.72 -11.33 7.22
CA VAL A 34 -7.36 -10.84 8.45
C VAL A 34 -8.80 -11.33 8.53
N SER A 35 -9.54 -11.27 7.41
CA SER A 35 -10.90 -11.81 7.31
C SER A 35 -10.93 -13.31 7.60
N SER A 36 -10.04 -14.09 6.99
CA SER A 36 -9.97 -15.55 7.13
C SER A 36 -9.56 -15.99 8.54
N SER A 37 -8.88 -15.10 9.27
CA SER A 37 -8.47 -15.30 10.67
C SER A 37 -9.54 -14.89 11.68
N GLY A 38 -10.73 -14.48 11.24
CA GLY A 38 -11.84 -14.10 12.13
C GLY A 38 -11.60 -12.83 12.94
N ARG A 39 -10.87 -11.85 12.39
CA ARG A 39 -10.56 -10.56 13.03
C ARG A 39 -11.29 -9.38 12.36
N PRO A 40 -12.63 -9.32 12.40
CA PRO A 40 -13.40 -8.31 11.66
C PRO A 40 -13.10 -6.87 12.11
N ALA A 41 -12.85 -6.64 13.41
CA ALA A 41 -12.50 -5.31 13.90
C ALA A 41 -11.15 -4.81 13.35
N ASP A 42 -10.19 -5.70 13.11
CA ASP A 42 -8.91 -5.35 12.50
C ASP A 42 -9.08 -5.08 11.00
N LEU A 43 -9.89 -5.89 10.33
CA LEU A 43 -10.24 -5.68 8.92
C LEU A 43 -10.86 -4.29 8.71
N ASP A 44 -11.84 -3.93 9.53
CA ASP A 44 -12.50 -2.63 9.47
C ASP A 44 -11.51 -1.47 9.68
N ARG A 45 -10.51 -1.63 10.55
CA ARG A 45 -9.44 -0.63 10.73
C ARG A 45 -8.60 -0.48 9.48
N TYR A 46 -8.17 -1.58 8.86
CA TYR A 46 -7.36 -1.52 7.65
C TYR A 46 -8.13 -0.93 6.46
N VAL A 47 -9.40 -1.29 6.29
CA VAL A 47 -10.26 -0.72 5.23
C VAL A 47 -10.44 0.78 5.43
N ARG A 48 -10.80 1.22 6.64
CA ARG A 48 -10.91 2.66 6.93
C ARG A 48 -9.60 3.40 6.71
N THR A 49 -8.48 2.80 7.09
CA THR A 49 -7.15 3.39 6.88
C THR A 49 -6.90 3.60 5.38
N LEU A 50 -7.17 2.60 4.54
CA LEU A 50 -7.01 2.72 3.10
C LEU A 50 -7.94 3.79 2.50
N ASP A 51 -9.18 3.87 2.95
CA ASP A 51 -10.13 4.90 2.48
C ASP A 51 -9.68 6.32 2.86
N MET A 52 -9.10 6.50 4.06
CA MET A 52 -8.53 7.78 4.48
C MET A 52 -7.37 8.24 3.59
N LEU A 53 -6.60 7.33 3.01
CA LEU A 53 -5.50 7.69 2.10
C LEU A 53 -6.00 8.31 0.79
N TRP A 54 -7.16 7.88 0.29
CA TRP A 54 -7.73 8.36 -0.97
C TRP A 54 -8.42 9.71 -0.85
N VAL A 55 -8.85 10.09 0.36
CA VAL A 55 -9.49 11.38 0.63
C VAL A 55 -8.77 12.05 1.79
N PRO A 56 -7.52 12.50 1.59
CA PRO A 56 -6.73 13.05 2.67
C PRO A 56 -7.28 14.42 3.08
N ASP A 57 -7.72 14.52 4.32
CA ASP A 57 -7.83 15.80 5.03
C ASP A 57 -6.42 16.27 5.43
N PHE A 58 -5.98 17.36 4.82
CA PHE A 58 -4.64 17.89 5.03
C PHE A 58 -4.53 18.85 6.22
N GLU A 59 -5.66 19.26 6.81
CA GLU A 59 -5.72 20.19 7.92
C GLU A 59 -5.28 19.53 9.23
N ASP A 60 -5.70 18.28 9.48
CA ASP A 60 -5.33 17.53 10.68
C ASP A 60 -4.33 16.40 10.41
N ARG A 61 -3.04 16.75 10.40
CA ARG A 61 -1.94 15.78 10.28
C ARG A 61 -1.85 14.80 11.44
N SER A 62 -2.38 15.17 12.62
CA SER A 62 -2.24 14.35 13.83
C SER A 62 -3.05 13.06 13.75
N VAL A 63 -4.14 13.06 12.98
CA VAL A 63 -4.98 11.88 12.70
C VAL A 63 -4.17 10.78 12.00
N TYR A 64 -3.39 11.12 10.97
CA TYR A 64 -2.57 10.13 10.25
C TYR A 64 -1.46 9.57 11.11
N GLU A 65 -0.83 10.40 11.94
CA GLU A 65 0.20 9.96 12.87
C GLU A 65 -0.39 9.07 13.98
N SER A 66 -1.59 9.38 14.47
CA SER A 66 -2.33 8.52 15.40
C SER A 66 -2.65 7.17 14.75
N GLN A 67 -3.23 7.18 13.55
CA GLN A 67 -3.57 5.97 12.82
C GLN A 67 -2.33 5.12 12.51
N ARG A 68 -1.21 5.78 12.20
CA ARG A 68 0.08 5.13 11.94
C ARG A 68 0.58 4.38 13.18
N ARG A 69 0.51 4.99 14.36
CA ARG A 69 0.86 4.35 15.63
C ARG A 69 -0.08 3.22 16.00
N GLU A 70 -1.36 3.35 15.68
CA GLU A 70 -2.31 2.25 15.87
C GLU A 70 -1.93 1.02 15.02
N LEU A 71 -1.48 1.23 13.77
CA LEU A 71 -1.00 0.13 12.92
C LEU A 71 0.19 -0.61 13.54
N GLU A 72 1.09 0.09 14.25
CA GLU A 72 2.24 -0.52 14.94
C GLU A 72 1.81 -1.52 16.02
N GLY A 73 0.61 -1.38 16.58
CA GLY A 73 0.03 -2.30 17.55
C GLY A 73 -0.77 -3.45 16.94
N MET A 74 -0.93 -3.49 15.62
CA MET A 74 -1.69 -4.55 14.95
C MET A 74 -0.91 -5.86 14.91
N HIS A 75 -1.62 -6.99 14.92
CA HIS A 75 -1.03 -8.33 14.98
C HIS A 75 0.09 -8.53 13.96
N GLU A 76 -0.10 -8.09 12.72
CA GLU A 76 0.89 -8.21 11.66
C GLU A 76 2.21 -7.54 12.03
N MET A 77 2.15 -6.32 12.54
CA MET A 77 3.33 -5.52 12.91
C MET A 77 3.99 -6.02 14.20
N VAL A 78 3.19 -6.50 15.16
CA VAL A 78 3.68 -7.01 16.46
C VAL A 78 4.40 -8.34 16.30
N VAL A 79 3.87 -9.27 15.49
CA VAL A 79 4.50 -10.58 15.25
C VAL A 79 5.65 -10.47 14.25
N GLY A 80 5.51 -9.60 13.24
CA GLY A 80 6.59 -9.27 12.32
C GLY A 80 7.12 -10.51 11.57
N ASP A 81 8.44 -10.70 11.59
CA ASP A 81 9.15 -11.71 10.80
C ASP A 81 8.85 -13.17 11.23
N GLU A 82 8.18 -13.39 12.36
CA GLU A 82 7.72 -14.71 12.79
C GLU A 82 6.48 -15.18 12.02
N LEU A 83 5.80 -14.29 11.29
CA LEU A 83 4.67 -14.64 10.45
C LEU A 83 5.07 -15.56 9.31
N THR A 84 4.18 -16.48 8.95
CA THR A 84 4.38 -17.43 7.86
C THR A 84 3.20 -17.42 6.90
N GLY A 85 3.38 -18.03 5.72
CA GLY A 85 2.32 -18.19 4.73
C GLY A 85 1.72 -16.84 4.29
N PRO A 86 0.38 -16.73 4.19
CA PRO A 86 -0.28 -15.48 3.84
C PRO A 86 -0.02 -14.31 4.80
N SER A 87 0.11 -14.59 6.10
CA SER A 87 0.31 -13.54 7.11
C SER A 87 1.65 -12.83 6.94
N ALA A 88 2.67 -13.53 6.46
CA ALA A 88 3.95 -12.90 6.11
C ALA A 88 3.80 -11.90 4.95
N LEU A 89 2.91 -12.17 3.98
CA LEU A 89 2.61 -11.23 2.90
C LEU A 89 1.76 -10.06 3.40
N ALA A 90 0.80 -10.33 4.28
CA ALA A 90 -0.05 -9.32 4.91
C ALA A 90 0.79 -8.27 5.68
N LEU A 91 1.87 -8.67 6.37
CA LEU A 91 2.82 -7.75 7.00
C LEU A 91 3.32 -6.68 6.03
N TYR A 92 3.77 -7.06 4.84
CA TYR A 92 4.30 -6.08 3.88
C TYR A 92 3.22 -5.12 3.37
N SER A 93 1.96 -5.55 3.31
CA SER A 93 0.83 -4.65 3.03
C SER A 93 0.59 -3.65 4.16
N VAL A 94 0.69 -4.09 5.43
CA VAL A 94 0.56 -3.19 6.59
C VAL A 94 1.71 -2.19 6.64
N VAL A 95 2.94 -2.62 6.34
CA VAL A 95 4.10 -1.73 6.21
C VAL A 95 3.85 -0.67 5.12
N THR A 96 3.25 -1.08 3.99
CA THR A 96 2.92 -0.13 2.92
C THR A 96 1.86 0.90 3.36
N LEU A 97 0.80 0.46 4.05
CA LEU A 97 -0.21 1.36 4.64
C LEU A 97 0.41 2.33 5.65
N HIS A 98 1.27 1.82 6.54
CA HIS A 98 1.99 2.61 7.54
C HIS A 98 2.88 3.67 6.90
N SER A 99 3.65 3.32 5.88
CA SER A 99 4.46 4.27 5.11
C SER A 99 3.59 5.29 4.36
N ALA A 100 2.44 4.90 3.82
CA ALA A 100 1.53 5.82 3.16
C ALA A 100 0.94 6.87 4.12
N LEU A 101 0.59 6.48 5.35
CA LEU A 101 0.18 7.40 6.40
C LEU A 101 1.31 8.39 6.75
N LYS A 102 2.56 7.91 6.81
CA LYS A 102 3.73 8.76 7.04
C LYS A 102 3.87 9.84 5.97
N VAL A 103 3.63 9.51 4.70
CA VAL A 103 3.64 10.49 3.59
C VAL A 103 2.67 11.64 3.85
N ILE A 104 1.44 11.35 4.27
CA ILE A 104 0.43 12.40 4.51
C ILE A 104 0.76 13.23 5.76
N ALA A 105 1.29 12.58 6.80
CA ALA A 105 1.67 13.22 8.06
C ALA A 105 2.86 14.17 7.90
N THR A 106 3.91 13.76 7.18
CA THR A 106 5.16 14.53 7.08
C THR A 106 5.26 15.34 5.80
N GLY A 107 4.79 14.80 4.68
CA GLY A 107 5.03 15.34 3.33
C GLY A 107 6.50 15.30 2.91
N SER A 108 7.33 14.49 3.57
CA SER A 108 8.78 14.45 3.32
C SER A 108 9.13 13.55 2.15
N THR A 109 10.13 13.93 1.36
CA THR A 109 10.72 13.14 0.27
C THR A 109 11.06 11.71 0.73
N ASP A 110 11.70 11.56 1.89
CA ASP A 110 12.04 10.25 2.45
C ASP A 110 10.80 9.37 2.67
N ALA A 111 9.66 9.95 3.09
CA ALA A 111 8.45 9.17 3.33
C ALA A 111 7.87 8.63 2.01
N ILE A 112 7.96 9.42 0.93
CA ILE A 112 7.49 9.02 -0.41
C ILE A 112 8.34 7.84 -0.90
N LEU A 113 9.66 7.95 -0.78
CA LEU A 113 10.59 6.89 -1.17
C LEU A 113 10.41 5.62 -0.33
N GLU A 114 10.24 5.76 0.99
CA GLU A 114 9.93 4.63 1.88
C GLU A 114 8.62 3.92 1.47
N CYS A 115 7.56 4.68 1.15
CA CYS A 115 6.30 4.09 0.71
C CYS A 115 6.44 3.35 -0.63
N SER A 116 7.14 3.96 -1.59
CA SER A 116 7.48 3.31 -2.87
C SER A 116 8.23 1.99 -2.65
N MET A 117 9.26 2.01 -1.81
CA MET A 117 10.04 0.81 -1.46
C MET A 117 9.21 -0.23 -0.73
N ALA A 118 8.33 0.16 0.20
CA ALA A 118 7.45 -0.76 0.91
C ALA A 118 6.54 -1.55 -0.06
N ALA A 119 5.92 -0.85 -1.02
CA ALA A 119 5.08 -1.49 -2.03
C ALA A 119 5.89 -2.42 -2.96
N ARG A 120 7.09 -2.01 -3.38
CA ARG A 120 8.00 -2.86 -4.17
C ARG A 120 8.44 -4.10 -3.39
N ASN A 121 8.73 -3.96 -2.10
CA ASN A 121 9.06 -5.08 -1.23
C ASN A 121 7.88 -6.05 -1.08
N ALA A 122 6.66 -5.55 -0.91
CA ALA A 122 5.45 -6.38 -0.90
C ALA A 122 5.31 -7.18 -2.22
N ALA A 123 5.49 -6.51 -3.36
CA ALA A 123 5.45 -7.14 -4.67
C ALA A 123 6.56 -8.18 -4.86
N PHE A 124 7.79 -7.89 -4.44
CA PHE A 124 8.93 -8.80 -4.49
C PHE A 124 8.69 -10.07 -3.66
N ARG A 125 8.14 -9.92 -2.45
CA ARG A 125 7.85 -11.04 -1.55
C ARG A 125 6.75 -11.94 -2.11
N ALA A 126 5.69 -11.35 -2.68
CA ALA A 126 4.67 -12.09 -3.42
C ALA A 126 5.25 -12.80 -4.64
N GLN A 127 6.12 -12.13 -5.42
CA GLN A 127 6.80 -12.72 -6.58
C GLN A 127 7.60 -13.96 -6.19
N ARG A 128 8.39 -13.92 -5.11
CA ARG A 128 9.16 -15.08 -4.65
C ARG A 128 8.28 -16.28 -4.32
N ARG A 129 7.05 -16.05 -3.85
CA ARG A 129 6.10 -17.12 -3.52
C ARG A 129 5.42 -17.70 -4.76
N LEU A 130 5.02 -16.82 -5.68
CA LEU A 130 4.17 -17.16 -6.83
C LEU A 130 4.96 -17.52 -8.09
N ASN A 131 6.24 -17.17 -8.14
CA ASN A 131 7.07 -17.28 -9.34
C ASN A 131 6.49 -16.50 -10.56
N VAL A 132 5.94 -15.31 -10.28
CA VAL A 132 5.35 -14.38 -11.26
C VAL A 132 6.06 -13.02 -11.13
N PRO A 133 6.36 -12.28 -12.22
CA PRO A 133 7.17 -11.05 -12.18
C PRO A 133 6.41 -9.83 -11.61
N LEU A 134 6.00 -9.89 -10.34
CA LEU A 134 5.22 -8.83 -9.69
C LEU A 134 6.03 -7.59 -9.33
N LEU A 135 7.34 -7.70 -9.07
CA LEU A 135 8.19 -6.54 -8.79
C LEU A 135 8.27 -5.61 -10.00
N VAL A 136 8.58 -6.18 -11.18
CA VAL A 136 8.66 -5.42 -12.44
C VAL A 136 7.30 -4.78 -12.77
N ALA A 137 6.20 -5.48 -12.49
CA ALA A 137 4.87 -4.91 -12.67
C ALA A 137 4.63 -3.72 -11.71
N GLU A 138 5.03 -3.82 -10.44
CA GLU A 138 4.89 -2.72 -9.47
C GLU A 138 5.74 -1.50 -9.85
N GLU A 139 6.98 -1.70 -10.32
CA GLU A 139 7.84 -0.62 -10.80
C GLU A 139 7.16 0.14 -11.95
N ARG A 140 6.63 -0.59 -12.94
CA ARG A 140 5.87 0.02 -14.04
C ARG A 140 4.63 0.76 -13.54
N TYR A 141 3.86 0.18 -12.62
CA TYR A 141 2.68 0.85 -12.07
C TYR A 141 3.03 2.16 -11.36
N GLN A 142 4.13 2.19 -10.62
CA GLN A 142 4.59 3.43 -9.98
C GLN A 142 5.05 4.47 -11.00
N ASP A 143 5.74 4.06 -12.06
CA ASP A 143 6.12 4.97 -13.15
C ASP A 143 4.88 5.54 -13.87
N ASP A 144 3.88 4.70 -14.14
CA ASP A 144 2.61 5.11 -14.74
C ASP A 144 1.86 6.10 -13.83
N ASP A 145 1.80 5.84 -12.51
CA ASP A 145 1.16 6.71 -11.54
C ASP A 145 1.86 8.07 -11.42
N VAL A 146 3.21 8.08 -11.39
CA VAL A 146 3.99 9.33 -11.40
C VAL A 146 3.70 10.13 -12.66
N ASN A 147 3.70 9.50 -13.83
CA ASN A 147 3.43 10.19 -15.09
C ASN A 147 1.99 10.75 -15.12
N ASP A 148 1.01 9.99 -14.66
CA ASP A 148 -0.39 10.41 -14.56
C ASP A 148 -0.54 11.62 -13.62
N LEU A 149 0.05 11.55 -12.41
CA LEU A 149 -0.01 12.63 -11.42
C LEU A 149 0.69 13.91 -11.87
N VAL A 150 1.81 13.80 -12.59
CA VAL A 150 2.54 14.96 -13.13
C VAL A 150 1.80 15.61 -14.30
N THR A 151 1.07 14.83 -15.09
CA THR A 151 0.31 15.33 -16.26
C THR A 151 -1.10 15.81 -15.91
N GLY A 152 -1.51 15.72 -14.63
CA GLY A 152 -2.81 16.18 -14.15
C GLY A 152 -3.93 15.15 -14.32
N GLY A 153 -3.60 13.86 -14.25
CA GLY A 153 -4.55 12.76 -14.24
C GLY A 153 -5.58 12.85 -13.11
N GLY A 154 -6.76 12.25 -13.34
CA GLY A 154 -7.86 12.27 -12.38
C GLY A 154 -7.64 11.29 -11.22
N VAL A 155 -8.01 11.69 -10.01
CA VAL A 155 -7.98 10.83 -8.80
C VAL A 155 -8.77 9.55 -9.01
N ASP A 156 -9.96 9.63 -9.62
CA ASP A 156 -10.82 8.47 -9.86
C ASP A 156 -10.18 7.46 -10.81
N SER A 157 -9.54 7.92 -11.90
CA SER A 157 -8.84 7.03 -12.83
C SER A 157 -7.65 6.32 -12.20
N LEU A 158 -6.89 7.04 -11.37
CA LEU A 158 -5.78 6.49 -10.61
C LEU A 158 -6.27 5.42 -9.62
N ARG A 159 -7.34 5.72 -8.86
CA ARG A 159 -7.92 4.79 -7.89
C ARG A 159 -8.44 3.52 -8.55
N VAL A 160 -9.20 3.64 -9.64
CA VAL A 160 -9.72 2.48 -10.40
C VAL A 160 -8.58 1.62 -10.92
N ARG A 161 -7.52 2.23 -11.47
CA ARG A 161 -6.34 1.49 -11.95
C ARG A 161 -5.61 0.78 -10.82
N ALA A 162 -5.39 1.45 -9.69
CA ALA A 162 -4.76 0.85 -8.51
C ALA A 162 -5.57 -0.33 -7.96
N GLN A 163 -6.89 -0.20 -7.90
CA GLN A 163 -7.81 -1.27 -7.49
C GLN A 163 -7.74 -2.47 -8.43
N GLN A 164 -7.77 -2.25 -9.75
CA GLN A 164 -7.66 -3.33 -10.73
C GLN A 164 -6.32 -4.07 -10.60
N ASN A 165 -5.21 -3.33 -10.54
CA ASN A 165 -3.88 -3.92 -10.38
C ASN A 165 -3.73 -4.69 -9.05
N GLY A 166 -4.32 -4.17 -7.97
CA GLY A 166 -4.36 -4.82 -6.66
C GLY A 166 -5.19 -6.10 -6.68
N ARG A 167 -6.33 -6.09 -7.37
CA ARG A 167 -7.19 -7.26 -7.55
C ARG A 167 -6.52 -8.36 -8.35
N ASP A 168 -5.89 -8.02 -9.48
CA ASP A 168 -5.18 -9.00 -10.31
C ASP A 168 -4.05 -9.67 -9.50
N ARG A 169 -3.33 -8.89 -8.70
CA ARG A 169 -2.31 -9.42 -7.78
C ARG A 169 -2.94 -10.32 -6.71
N PHE A 170 -4.05 -9.91 -6.12
CA PHE A 170 -4.78 -10.68 -5.13
C PHE A 170 -5.26 -12.02 -5.69
N ASP A 171 -5.85 -12.04 -6.89
CA ASP A 171 -6.37 -13.26 -7.50
C ASP A 171 -5.27 -14.33 -7.68
N LEU A 172 -4.06 -13.90 -8.06
CA LEU A 172 -2.88 -14.78 -8.12
C LEU A 172 -2.50 -15.35 -6.75
N MET A 173 -2.48 -14.50 -5.72
CA MET A 173 -2.15 -14.93 -4.35
C MET A 173 -3.24 -15.87 -3.80
N TYR A 174 -4.50 -15.52 -3.99
CA TYR A 174 -5.65 -16.32 -3.58
C TYR A 174 -5.57 -17.70 -4.18
N ALA A 175 -5.41 -17.81 -5.51
CA ALA A 175 -5.30 -19.11 -6.20
C ALA A 175 -4.16 -19.98 -5.63
N ALA A 176 -3.01 -19.37 -5.29
CA ALA A 176 -1.88 -20.09 -4.72
C ALA A 176 -2.12 -20.61 -3.30
N TYR A 177 -2.87 -19.88 -2.47
CA TYR A 177 -3.11 -20.23 -1.07
C TYR A 177 -4.45 -20.94 -0.81
N SER A 178 -5.42 -20.86 -1.73
CA SER A 178 -6.69 -21.59 -1.65
C SER A 178 -6.58 -23.02 -2.18
N SER A 179 -5.53 -23.32 -2.94
CA SER A 179 -5.28 -24.64 -3.54
C SER A 179 -4.29 -25.49 -2.73
N SER A 180 -3.83 -24.97 -1.58
CA SER A 180 -2.88 -25.62 -0.65
C SER A 180 -3.63 -26.23 0.53
#